data_AF-A0A0R3MVC5-F1
#
_entry.id   AF-A0A0R3MVC5-F1
#
_cell.length_a   1.000
_cell.length_b   1.000
_cell.length_c   1.000
_cell.angle_alpha   90.00
_cell.angle_beta   90.00
_cell.angle_gamma   90.00
#
_symmetry.space_group_name_H-M   'P 1'
#
loop_
_entity.id
_entity.type
_entity.pdbx_description
1 polymer ?
#
loop_
_entity_poly.entity_id
_entity_poly.type
_entity_poly.pdbx_seq_one_letter_code
_entity_poly.pdbx_strand_id
1 'polypeptide(L)'
;MQELAVLASIVAALSVGVISPGPSFVMVARVAVASSRIRALATALGMGAGGALFGAAALLGLQSVLLAVPALYAVLKVLGGLYLCYLGFLIFRSARQPLALVAGGGEDGSRPLRAFWLGFSTQVSNPKTSIVYASVFAAFLPSSFSVAFAAALLAAVFVVESAWYALVAILFSSAGPQRAYLSYKSWVDRAAGAVMFGLGLKLVTSAAKP
;
A
#
# COMPACT_ATOMS: atom_id res chain seq x y z
N MET A 1 -12.09 25.38 -7.18
CA MET A 1 -12.89 24.66 -6.15
C MET A 1 -13.10 23.19 -6.49
N GLN A 2 -13.42 22.84 -7.74
CA GLN A 2 -13.65 21.44 -8.15
C GLN A 2 -12.41 20.54 -8.01
N GLU A 3 -11.23 20.99 -8.43
CA GLU A 3 -9.96 20.25 -8.27
C GLU A 3 -9.63 19.95 -6.79
N LEU A 4 -9.92 20.89 -5.88
CA LEU A 4 -9.70 20.71 -4.44
C LEU A 4 -10.63 19.62 -3.87
N ALA A 5 -11.90 19.61 -4.27
CA ALA A 5 -12.86 18.59 -3.84
C ALA A 5 -12.48 17.18 -4.36
N VAL A 6 -11.99 17.11 -5.59
CA VAL A 6 -11.47 15.87 -6.19
C VAL A 6 -10.23 15.39 -5.45
N LEU A 7 -9.25 16.27 -5.22
CA LEU A 7 -8.04 15.95 -4.46
C LEU A 7 -8.39 15.42 -3.07
N ALA A 8 -9.30 16.09 -2.36
CA ALA A 8 -9.76 15.67 -1.04
C ALA A 8 -10.42 14.28 -1.08
N SER A 9 -11.20 13.98 -2.12
CA SER A 9 -11.85 12.67 -2.30
C SER A 9 -10.83 11.57 -2.55
N ILE A 10 -9.82 11.83 -3.38
CA ILE A 10 -8.70 10.91 -3.63
C ILE A 10 -7.92 10.67 -2.34
N VAL A 11 -7.54 11.72 -1.62
CA VAL A 11 -6.81 11.63 -0.35
C VAL A 11 -7.59 10.82 0.69
N ALA A 12 -8.89 11.07 0.83
CA ALA A 12 -9.74 10.31 1.73
C ALA A 12 -9.76 8.82 1.36
N ALA A 13 -9.96 8.50 0.08
CA ALA A 13 -10.01 7.12 -0.39
C ALA A 13 -8.66 6.39 -0.23
N LEU A 14 -7.54 7.05 -0.54
CA LEU A 14 -6.20 6.50 -0.34
C LEU A 14 -5.88 6.31 1.15
N SER A 15 -6.31 7.23 2.01
CA SER A 15 -6.14 7.11 3.46
C SER A 15 -6.84 5.87 4.00
N VAL A 16 -8.07 5.60 3.56
CA VAL A 16 -8.78 4.35 3.91
C VAL A 16 -8.00 3.13 3.41
N GLY A 17 -7.47 3.21 2.18
CA GLY A 17 -6.68 2.14 1.58
C GLY A 17 -5.40 1.80 2.35
N VAL A 18 -4.65 2.82 2.77
CA VAL A 18 -3.35 2.65 3.44
C VAL A 18 -3.50 2.18 4.89
N ILE A 19 -4.56 2.62 5.59
CA ILE A 19 -4.85 2.21 6.97
C ILE A 19 -5.12 0.71 7.08
N SER A 20 -5.74 0.13 6.05
CA SER A 20 -6.05 -1.28 6.04
C SER A 20 -4.74 -2.11 6.05
N PRO A 21 -4.57 -3.06 7.00
CA PRO A 21 -3.33 -3.84 7.10
C PRO A 21 -3.12 -4.72 5.86
N GLY A 22 -1.85 -4.94 5.51
CA GLY A 22 -1.42 -5.67 4.32
C GLY A 22 0.10 -5.87 4.28
N PRO A 23 0.68 -6.30 3.15
CA PRO A 23 2.11 -6.58 3.05
C PRO A 23 3.02 -5.41 3.45
N SER A 24 2.71 -4.18 2.97
CA SER A 24 3.46 -2.97 3.34
C SER A 24 3.44 -2.70 4.84
N PHE A 25 2.28 -2.84 5.50
CA PHE A 25 2.15 -2.69 6.95
C PHE A 25 3.04 -3.68 7.70
N VAL A 26 2.97 -4.96 7.33
CA VAL A 26 3.73 -6.03 7.99
C VAL A 26 5.22 -5.80 7.83
N MET A 27 5.67 -5.36 6.66
CA MET A 27 7.08 -5.05 6.41
C MET A 27 7.57 -3.89 7.27
N VAL A 28 6.84 -2.78 7.34
CA VAL A 28 7.23 -1.63 8.17
C VAL A 28 7.25 -2.00 9.65
N ALA A 29 6.25 -2.76 10.12
CA ALA A 29 6.22 -3.25 11.50
C ALA A 29 7.40 -4.18 11.82
N ARG A 30 7.79 -5.06 10.89
CA ARG A 30 8.99 -5.92 11.06
C ARG A 30 10.26 -5.10 11.16
N VAL A 31 10.45 -4.09 10.30
CA VAL A 31 11.62 -3.20 10.38
C VAL A 31 11.59 -2.40 11.69
N ALA A 32 10.44 -1.90 12.12
CA ALA A 32 10.32 -1.16 13.38
C ALA A 32 10.72 -1.97 14.62
N VAL A 33 10.46 -3.28 14.60
CA VAL A 33 10.79 -4.18 15.72
C VAL A 33 12.20 -4.75 15.64
N ALA A 34 12.66 -5.11 14.44
CA ALA A 34 13.95 -5.76 14.24
C ALA A 34 15.10 -4.78 14.01
N SER A 35 14.84 -3.47 13.97
CA SER A 35 15.82 -2.46 13.58
C SER A 35 15.64 -1.14 14.33
N SER A 36 16.43 -0.13 13.97
CA SER A 36 16.33 1.20 14.58
C SER A 36 15.13 1.97 14.02
N ARG A 37 14.58 2.88 14.83
CA ARG A 37 13.51 3.81 14.42
C ARG A 37 13.83 4.54 13.11
N ILE A 38 15.10 4.95 12.93
CA ILE A 38 15.56 5.63 11.71
C ILE A 38 15.36 4.73 10.47
N ARG A 39 15.66 3.43 10.56
CA ARG A 39 15.46 2.49 9.43
C ARG A 39 13.97 2.27 9.14
N ALA A 40 13.14 2.19 10.17
CA ALA A 40 11.70 2.07 10.01
C ALA A 40 11.08 3.33 9.36
N LEU A 41 11.54 4.51 9.75
CA LEU A 41 11.16 5.78 9.10
C LEU A 41 11.66 5.86 7.65
N ALA A 42 12.89 5.43 7.38
CA ALA A 42 13.41 5.37 6.00
C ALA A 42 12.57 4.41 5.13
N THR A 43 12.12 3.29 5.69
CA THR A 43 11.20 2.36 5.01
C THR A 43 9.86 3.03 4.72
N ALA A 44 9.31 3.79 5.67
CA ALA A 44 8.06 4.55 5.47
C ALA A 44 8.17 5.58 4.35
N LEU A 45 9.29 6.31 4.27
CA LEU A 45 9.57 7.22 3.15
C LEU A 45 9.67 6.49 1.81
N GLY A 46 10.25 5.28 1.82
CA GLY A 46 10.26 4.39 0.66
C GLY A 46 8.85 4.01 0.20
N MET A 47 7.95 3.69 1.15
CA MET A 47 6.54 3.44 0.84
C MET A 47 5.87 4.66 0.21
N GLY A 48 6.10 5.85 0.76
CA GLY A 48 5.60 7.09 0.18
C GLY A 48 6.07 7.32 -1.25
N ALA A 49 7.36 7.10 -1.52
CA ALA A 49 7.92 7.23 -2.86
C ALA A 49 7.33 6.21 -3.85
N GLY A 50 7.07 4.98 -3.41
CA GLY A 50 6.39 3.96 -4.22
C GLY A 50 4.93 4.32 -4.52
N GLY A 51 4.22 4.91 -3.55
CA GLY A 51 2.87 5.46 -3.76
C GLY A 51 2.89 6.60 -4.77
N ALA A 52 3.83 7.54 -4.61
CA ALA A 52 3.99 8.66 -5.55
C ALA A 52 4.31 8.17 -6.98
N LEU A 53 5.05 7.07 -7.15
CA LEU A 53 5.25 6.44 -8.45
C LEU A 53 3.94 5.98 -9.08
N PHE A 54 3.03 5.34 -8.33
CA PHE A 54 1.71 4.99 -8.85
C PHE A 54 0.87 6.22 -9.19
N GLY A 55 0.95 7.28 -8.39
CA GLY A 55 0.36 8.58 -8.71
C GLY A 55 0.89 9.15 -10.03
N ALA A 56 2.21 9.10 -10.22
CA ALA A 56 2.85 9.61 -11.43
C ALA A 56 2.48 8.76 -12.65
N ALA A 57 2.46 7.43 -12.52
CA ALA A 57 2.02 6.53 -13.57
C ALA A 57 0.56 6.81 -13.99
N ALA A 58 -0.33 7.08 -13.02
CA ALA A 58 -1.71 7.43 -13.31
C ALA A 58 -1.84 8.77 -14.06
N LEU A 59 -1.10 9.80 -13.62
CA LEU A 59 -1.07 11.11 -14.25
C LEU A 59 -0.44 11.09 -15.66
N LEU A 60 0.57 10.26 -15.88
CA LEU A 60 1.27 10.09 -17.16
C LEU A 60 0.52 9.20 -18.16
N GLY A 61 -0.73 8.82 -17.86
CA GLY A 61 -1.60 8.17 -18.83
C GLY A 61 -1.68 6.66 -18.72
N LEU A 62 -1.37 6.05 -17.57
CA LEU A 62 -1.75 4.65 -17.35
C LEU A 62 -3.26 4.45 -17.61
N GLN A 63 -4.10 5.44 -17.29
CA GLN A 63 -5.52 5.43 -17.65
C GLN A 63 -5.74 5.46 -19.18
N SER A 64 -5.05 6.32 -19.94
CA SER A 64 -5.22 6.40 -21.39
C SER A 64 -4.68 5.16 -22.12
N VAL A 65 -3.58 4.56 -21.64
CA VAL A 65 -3.04 3.30 -22.18
C VAL A 65 -3.95 2.10 -21.86
N LEU A 66 -4.48 2.02 -20.64
CA LEU A 66 -5.42 0.96 -20.25
C LEU A 66 -6.77 1.06 -20.98
N LEU A 67 -7.21 2.28 -21.32
CA LEU A 67 -8.40 2.50 -22.16
C LEU A 67 -8.14 2.22 -23.65
N ALA A 68 -6.93 2.49 -24.14
CA ALA A 68 -6.55 2.23 -25.53
C ALA A 68 -6.41 0.73 -25.86
N VAL A 69 -6.08 -0.11 -24.87
CA VAL A 69 -5.91 -1.56 -25.04
C VAL A 69 -6.76 -2.33 -24.01
N PRO A 70 -8.06 -2.53 -24.27
CA PRO A 70 -8.97 -3.22 -23.36
C PRO A 70 -8.49 -4.62 -22.93
N ALA A 71 -7.79 -5.33 -23.83
CA ALA A 71 -7.19 -6.63 -23.54
C ALA A 71 -6.10 -6.55 -22.45
N LEU A 72 -5.27 -5.51 -22.47
CA LEU A 72 -4.21 -5.29 -21.47
C LEU A 72 -4.83 -4.98 -20.09
N TYR A 73 -5.91 -4.20 -20.07
CA TYR A 73 -6.66 -3.90 -18.86
C TYR A 73 -7.34 -5.14 -18.26
N ALA A 74 -7.96 -5.99 -19.09
CA ALA A 74 -8.54 -7.25 -18.65
C ALA A 74 -7.49 -8.22 -18.08
N VAL A 75 -6.34 -8.37 -18.76
CA VAL A 75 -5.22 -9.19 -18.29
C VAL A 75 -4.69 -8.69 -16.95
N LEU A 76 -4.50 -7.38 -16.79
CA LEU A 76 -4.07 -6.78 -15.52
C LEU A 76 -5.08 -7.00 -14.40
N LYS A 77 -6.39 -6.90 -14.66
CA LYS A 77 -7.42 -7.20 -13.67
C LYS A 77 -7.41 -8.68 -13.26
N VAL A 78 -7.27 -9.59 -14.20
CA VAL A 78 -7.22 -11.04 -13.91
C VAL A 78 -5.97 -11.37 -13.10
N LEU A 79 -4.78 -10.96 -13.57
CA LEU A 79 -3.52 -11.23 -12.89
C LEU A 79 -3.46 -10.55 -11.51
N GLY A 80 -3.87 -9.28 -11.43
CA GLY A 80 -3.94 -8.54 -10.17
C GLY A 80 -4.95 -9.13 -9.19
N GLY A 81 -6.11 -9.58 -9.69
CA GLY A 81 -7.15 -10.21 -8.88
C GLY A 81 -6.75 -11.60 -8.36
N LEU A 82 -6.15 -12.45 -9.21
CA LEU A 82 -5.60 -13.74 -8.80
C LEU A 82 -4.48 -13.56 -7.77
N TYR A 83 -3.63 -12.55 -7.96
CA TYR A 83 -2.56 -12.25 -7.02
C TYR A 83 -3.09 -11.71 -5.69
N LEU A 84 -4.17 -10.91 -5.68
CA LEU A 84 -4.87 -10.55 -4.45
C LEU A 84 -5.49 -11.75 -3.73
N CYS A 85 -6.10 -12.70 -4.45
CA CYS A 85 -6.60 -13.94 -3.87
C CYS A 85 -5.45 -14.72 -3.22
N TYR A 86 -4.32 -14.85 -3.93
CA TYR A 86 -3.13 -15.49 -3.40
C TYR A 86 -2.61 -14.81 -2.12
N LEU A 87 -2.49 -13.47 -2.12
CA LEU A 87 -2.04 -12.73 -0.93
C LEU A 87 -3.04 -12.78 0.22
N GLY A 88 -4.34 -12.66 -0.06
CA GLY A 88 -5.39 -12.78 0.94
C GLY A 88 -5.37 -14.15 1.61
N PHE A 89 -5.20 -15.22 0.82
CA PHE A 89 -5.02 -16.58 1.32
C PHE A 89 -3.74 -16.73 2.16
N LEU A 90 -2.61 -16.17 1.71
CA LEU A 90 -1.34 -16.24 2.43
C LEU A 90 -1.40 -15.50 3.78
N ILE A 91 -2.02 -14.33 3.83
CA ILE A 91 -2.26 -13.55 5.05
C ILE A 91 -3.19 -14.33 6.00
N PHE A 92 -4.28 -14.88 5.48
CA PHE A 92 -5.24 -15.66 6.26
C PHE A 92 -4.59 -16.92 6.86
N ARG A 93 -3.79 -17.65 6.07
CA ARG A 93 -3.04 -18.83 6.52
C ARG A 93 -1.96 -18.49 7.55
N SER A 94 -1.31 -17.34 7.40
CA SER A 94 -0.25 -16.87 8.29
C SER A 94 -0.77 -16.15 9.55
N ALA A 95 -2.08 -15.95 9.69
CA ALA A 95 -2.67 -15.19 10.78
C ALA A 95 -2.39 -15.79 12.17
N ARG A 96 -2.34 -17.13 12.26
CA ARG A 96 -2.00 -17.87 13.49
C ARG A 96 -0.51 -18.10 13.68
N GLN A 97 0.30 -17.87 12.64
CA GLN A 97 1.74 -17.91 12.82
C GLN A 97 2.10 -16.74 13.74
N PRO A 98 2.89 -17.00 14.81
CA PRO A 98 3.49 -15.93 15.55
C PRO A 98 4.16 -15.01 14.53
N LEU A 99 3.89 -13.71 14.61
CA LEU A 99 4.81 -12.76 13.99
C LEU A 99 6.12 -13.06 14.71
N ALA A 100 7.01 -13.82 14.07
CA ALA A 100 8.36 -14.06 14.55
C ALA A 100 9.06 -12.71 14.49
N LEU A 101 8.74 -11.89 15.48
CA LEU A 101 9.45 -10.70 15.86
C LEU A 101 10.67 -11.20 16.59
N VAL A 102 11.57 -11.85 15.83
CA VAL A 102 12.90 -12.10 16.32
C VAL A 102 13.48 -10.70 16.51
N ALA A 103 13.57 -10.27 17.76
CA ALA A 103 14.48 -9.21 18.15
C ALA A 103 15.88 -9.79 17.88
N GLY A 104 16.29 -9.73 16.63
CA GLY A 104 17.63 -10.12 16.21
C GLY A 104 18.58 -9.10 16.81
N GLY A 105 19.20 -9.45 17.93
CA GLY A 105 20.43 -8.80 18.35
C GLY A 105 21.43 -8.94 17.22
N GLY A 106 21.81 -7.82 16.63
CA GLY A 106 22.72 -7.79 15.50
C GLY A 106 22.74 -6.40 14.89
N GLU A 107 23.86 -5.71 15.08
CA GLU A 107 24.28 -4.56 14.30
C GLU A 107 24.42 -4.96 12.83
N ASP A 108 23.33 -5.21 12.11
CA ASP A 108 23.38 -5.29 10.67
C ASP A 108 23.55 -3.86 10.15
N GLY A 109 24.78 -3.52 9.75
CA GLY A 109 25.24 -2.27 9.11
C GLY A 109 24.51 -1.88 7.80
N SER A 110 23.27 -2.34 7.62
CA SER A 110 22.32 -1.91 6.62
C SER A 110 22.00 -0.42 6.77
N ARG A 111 22.48 0.36 5.81
CA ARG A 111 22.29 1.82 5.75
C ARG A 111 20.80 2.17 5.64
N PRO A 112 20.31 3.29 6.20
CA PRO A 112 18.93 3.77 6.03
C PRO A 112 18.46 3.79 4.57
N LEU A 113 19.37 4.05 3.64
CA LEU A 113 19.13 3.99 2.20
C LEU A 113 18.65 2.59 1.72
N ARG A 114 19.19 1.51 2.27
CA ARG A 114 18.75 0.15 1.95
C ARG A 114 17.34 -0.12 2.47
N ALA A 115 17.00 0.42 3.65
CA ALA A 115 15.66 0.34 4.22
C ALA A 115 14.64 1.15 3.40
N PHE A 116 15.04 2.31 2.87
CA PHE A 116 14.25 3.08 1.90
C PHE A 116 13.92 2.25 0.66
N TRP A 117 14.93 1.65 0.01
CA TRP A 117 14.71 0.84 -1.19
C TRP A 117 13.89 -0.42 -0.92
N LEU A 118 14.00 -1.00 0.28
CA LEU A 118 13.12 -2.09 0.73
C LEU A 118 11.66 -1.63 0.80
N GLY A 119 11.40 -0.47 1.40
CA GLY A 119 10.06 0.12 1.46
C GLY A 119 9.50 0.43 0.07
N PHE A 120 10.29 1.11 -0.77
CA PHE A 120 9.91 1.42 -2.15
C PHE A 120 9.54 0.17 -2.95
N SER A 121 10.41 -0.84 -2.94
CA SER A 121 10.19 -2.09 -3.69
C SER A 121 8.98 -2.84 -3.16
N THR A 122 8.76 -2.83 -1.84
CA THR A 122 7.58 -3.44 -1.22
C THR A 122 6.30 -2.74 -1.68
N GLN A 123 6.26 -1.41 -1.67
CA GLN A 123 5.09 -0.66 -2.07
C GLN A 123 4.75 -0.87 -3.55
N VAL A 124 5.74 -0.81 -4.43
CA VAL A 124 5.56 -1.02 -5.88
C VAL A 124 5.10 -2.45 -6.17
N SER A 125 5.58 -3.42 -5.40
CA SER A 125 5.18 -4.84 -5.55
C SER A 125 3.88 -5.18 -4.83
N ASN A 126 3.29 -4.25 -4.06
CA ASN A 126 2.09 -4.49 -3.27
C ASN A 126 0.84 -4.38 -4.17
N PRO A 127 0.18 -5.50 -4.50
CA PRO A 127 -0.95 -5.47 -5.43
C PRO A 127 -2.17 -4.79 -4.86
N LYS A 128 -2.30 -4.73 -3.52
CA LYS A 128 -3.34 -3.95 -2.88
C LYS A 128 -3.17 -2.48 -3.19
N THR A 129 -1.95 -1.96 -3.09
CA THR A 129 -1.64 -0.59 -3.47
C THR A 129 -2.00 -0.36 -4.93
N SER A 130 -1.54 -1.22 -5.85
CA SER A 130 -1.84 -1.07 -7.27
C SER A 130 -3.35 -1.01 -7.56
N ILE A 131 -4.14 -1.86 -6.90
CA ILE A 131 -5.58 -1.98 -7.14
C ILE A 131 -6.36 -0.84 -6.51
N VAL A 132 -5.98 -0.40 -5.30
CA VAL A 132 -6.55 0.80 -4.67
C VAL A 132 -6.29 2.01 -5.55
N TYR A 133 -5.05 2.20 -6.01
CA TYR A 133 -4.69 3.36 -6.83
C TYR A 133 -5.41 3.34 -8.18
N ALA A 134 -5.44 2.18 -8.85
CA ALA A 134 -6.18 2.03 -10.10
C ALA A 134 -7.67 2.36 -9.93
N SER A 135 -8.29 1.89 -8.83
CA SER A 135 -9.72 2.12 -8.57
C SER A 135 -10.02 3.57 -8.22
N VAL A 136 -9.23 4.17 -7.33
CA VAL A 136 -9.40 5.55 -6.87
C VAL A 136 -9.18 6.52 -8.03
N PHE A 137 -8.11 6.34 -8.80
CA PHE A 137 -7.86 7.23 -9.93
C PHE A 137 -8.85 7.03 -11.07
N ALA A 138 -9.28 5.80 -11.37
CA ALA A 138 -10.34 5.60 -12.35
C ALA A 138 -11.67 6.28 -11.95
N ALA A 139 -11.98 6.33 -10.64
CA ALA A 139 -13.23 6.91 -10.14
C ALA A 139 -13.20 8.43 -10.02
N PHE A 140 -12.05 9.01 -9.67
CA PHE A 140 -11.96 10.42 -9.25
C PHE A 140 -11.01 11.27 -10.10
N LEU A 141 -10.06 10.68 -10.83
CA LEU A 141 -9.10 11.46 -11.60
C LEU A 141 -9.82 12.13 -12.80
N PRO A 142 -9.77 13.47 -12.92
CA PRO A 142 -10.45 14.17 -13.99
C PRO A 142 -9.71 13.99 -15.32
N SER A 143 -10.43 14.08 -16.43
CA SER A 143 -9.85 13.97 -17.78
C SER A 143 -8.94 15.14 -18.16
N SER A 144 -9.06 16.27 -17.45
CA SER A 144 -8.19 17.43 -17.58
C SER A 144 -7.89 18.00 -16.19
N PHE A 145 -6.64 18.33 -15.93
CA PHE A 145 -6.20 18.90 -14.65
C PHE A 145 -5.03 19.86 -14.85
N SER A 146 -4.87 20.79 -13.92
CA SER A 146 -3.74 21.71 -13.89
C SER A 146 -2.43 21.04 -13.45
N VAL A 147 -1.28 21.62 -13.82
CA VAL A 147 0.04 21.18 -13.30
C VAL A 147 0.10 21.30 -11.78
N ALA A 148 -0.55 22.31 -11.21
CA ALA A 148 -0.65 22.49 -9.77
C ALA A 148 -1.42 21.34 -9.11
N PHE A 149 -2.53 20.87 -9.70
CA PHE A 149 -3.25 19.70 -9.23
C PHE A 149 -2.39 18.43 -9.29
N ALA A 150 -1.68 18.21 -10.40
CA ALA A 150 -0.78 17.06 -10.54
C ALA A 150 0.31 17.04 -9.46
N ALA A 151 0.97 18.18 -9.22
CA ALA A 151 1.98 18.32 -8.17
C ALA A 151 1.39 18.10 -6.77
N ALA A 152 0.22 18.69 -6.49
CA ALA A 152 -0.48 18.53 -5.22
C ALA A 152 -0.92 17.08 -4.99
N LEU A 153 -1.37 16.38 -6.02
CA LEU A 153 -1.74 14.98 -5.94
C LEU A 153 -0.55 14.10 -5.57
N LEU A 154 0.59 14.25 -6.26
CA LEU A 154 1.80 13.47 -5.96
C LEU A 154 2.31 13.74 -4.55
N ALA A 155 2.31 15.00 -4.13
CA ALA A 155 2.69 15.37 -2.77
C ALA A 155 1.74 14.76 -1.73
N ALA A 156 0.43 14.84 -1.96
CA ALA A 156 -0.57 14.30 -1.04
C ALA A 156 -0.46 12.77 -0.91
N VAL A 157 -0.28 12.07 -2.03
CA VAL A 157 -0.03 10.63 -2.07
C VAL A 157 1.21 10.27 -1.23
N PHE A 158 2.33 10.95 -1.47
CA PHE A 158 3.57 10.72 -0.74
C PHE A 158 3.38 10.94 0.77
N VAL A 159 2.70 12.03 1.16
CA VAL A 159 2.45 12.39 2.55
C VAL A 159 1.54 11.37 3.24
N VAL A 160 0.42 10.98 2.63
CA VAL A 160 -0.53 10.02 3.20
C VAL A 160 0.15 8.68 3.50
N GLU A 161 0.88 8.15 2.52
CA GLU A 161 1.59 6.88 2.66
C GLU A 161 2.73 6.98 3.69
N SER A 162 3.58 8.00 3.57
CA SER A 162 4.72 8.18 4.48
C SER A 162 4.25 8.43 5.91
N ALA A 163 3.23 9.25 6.13
CA ALA A 163 2.73 9.59 7.45
C ALA A 163 2.13 8.37 8.15
N TRP A 164 1.31 7.59 7.45
CA TRP A 164 0.75 6.37 8.01
C TRP A 164 1.83 5.36 8.38
N TYR A 165 2.77 5.08 7.47
CA TYR A 165 3.84 4.12 7.78
C TYR A 165 4.87 4.65 8.76
N ALA A 166 5.06 5.97 8.87
CA ALA A 166 5.86 6.57 9.93
C ALA A 166 5.18 6.40 11.29
N LEU A 167 3.86 6.54 11.36
CA LEU A 167 3.09 6.23 12.56
C LEU A 167 3.27 4.76 12.96
N VAL A 168 3.15 3.82 12.02
CA VAL A 168 3.43 2.39 12.26
C VAL A 168 4.87 2.20 12.75
N ALA A 169 5.84 2.83 12.09
CA ALA A 169 7.25 2.75 12.48
C ALA A 169 7.46 3.21 13.93
N ILE A 170 6.84 4.33 14.34
CA ILE A 170 6.97 4.88 15.69
C ILE A 170 6.28 3.99 16.72
N LEU A 171 5.03 3.56 16.45
CA LEU A 171 4.24 2.73 17.37
C LEU A 171 4.95 1.40 17.68
N PHE A 172 5.52 0.77 16.67
CA PHE A 172 6.18 -0.53 16.80
C PHE A 172 7.65 -0.43 17.22
N SER A 173 8.20 0.79 17.33
CA SER A 173 9.52 1.01 17.95
C SER A 173 9.48 0.96 19.50
N SER A 174 8.29 0.81 20.11
CA SER A 174 8.08 0.84 21.57
C SER A 174 7.28 -0.38 22.07
N ALA A 175 7.69 -0.99 23.18
CA ALA A 175 7.18 -2.29 23.65
C ALA A 175 5.68 -2.30 24.07
N GLY A 176 5.12 -1.18 24.51
CA GLY A 176 3.72 -1.08 24.95
C GLY A 176 2.69 -1.22 23.81
N PRO A 177 2.67 -0.30 22.83
CA PRO A 177 1.78 -0.37 21.67
C PRO A 177 1.97 -1.65 20.84
N GLN A 178 3.20 -2.16 20.78
CA GLN A 178 3.53 -3.43 20.15
C GLN A 178 2.76 -4.62 20.77
N ARG A 179 2.74 -4.73 22.11
CA ARG A 179 2.02 -5.80 22.83
C ARG A 179 0.51 -5.75 22.58
N ALA A 180 -0.06 -4.55 22.58
CA ALA A 180 -1.48 -4.35 22.32
C ALA A 180 -1.86 -4.73 20.88
N TYR A 181 -1.04 -4.42 19.88
CA TYR A 181 -1.31 -4.86 18.51
C TYR A 181 -1.19 -6.38 18.33
N LEU A 182 -0.16 -6.98 18.95
CA LEU A 182 0.09 -8.41 18.82
C LEU A 182 -1.03 -9.28 19.40
N SER A 183 -1.75 -8.82 20.43
CA SER A 183 -2.90 -9.55 20.97
C SER A 183 -4.09 -9.61 20.00
N TYR A 184 -4.24 -8.63 19.10
CA TYR A 184 -5.30 -8.59 18.09
C TYR A 184 -4.84 -9.01 16.68
N LYS A 185 -3.53 -9.18 16.46
CA LYS A 185 -2.92 -9.52 15.16
C LYS A 185 -3.67 -10.60 14.39
N SER A 186 -4.01 -11.72 15.03
CA SER A 186 -4.63 -12.85 14.33
C SER A 186 -6.02 -12.50 13.76
N TRP A 187 -6.79 -11.66 14.46
CA TRP A 187 -8.08 -11.15 13.99
C TRP A 187 -7.89 -10.11 12.88
N VAL A 188 -6.94 -9.21 13.06
CA VAL A 188 -6.59 -8.17 12.08
C VAL A 188 -6.13 -8.79 10.76
N ASP A 189 -5.24 -9.79 10.81
CA ASP A 189 -4.74 -10.50 9.62
C ASP A 189 -5.86 -11.31 8.95
N ARG A 190 -6.74 -11.96 9.72
CA ARG A 190 -7.88 -12.69 9.15
C ARG A 190 -8.85 -11.77 8.43
N ALA A 191 -9.19 -10.63 9.04
CA ALA A 191 -10.06 -9.63 8.44
C ALA A 191 -9.41 -9.04 7.16
N ALA A 192 -8.14 -8.66 7.23
CA ALA A 192 -7.39 -8.13 6.08
C ALA A 192 -7.27 -9.17 4.95
N GLY A 193 -6.94 -10.42 5.28
CA GLY A 193 -6.85 -11.52 4.33
C GLY A 193 -8.19 -11.82 3.65
N ALA A 194 -9.29 -11.83 4.40
CA ALA A 194 -10.63 -12.01 3.85
C ALA A 194 -11.05 -10.86 2.93
N VAL A 195 -10.78 -9.61 3.33
CA VAL A 195 -11.05 -8.43 2.49
C VAL A 195 -10.20 -8.47 1.21
N MET A 196 -8.89 -8.74 1.30
CA MET A 196 -8.02 -8.87 0.11
C MET A 196 -8.47 -9.99 -0.82
N PHE A 197 -8.84 -11.15 -0.27
CA PHE A 197 -9.35 -12.27 -1.07
C PHE A 197 -10.67 -11.91 -1.77
N GLY A 198 -11.60 -11.28 -1.06
CA GLY A 198 -12.87 -10.80 -1.61
C GLY A 198 -12.68 -9.73 -2.69
N LEU A 199 -11.75 -8.80 -2.49
CA LEU A 199 -11.38 -7.80 -3.50
C LEU A 199 -10.72 -8.44 -4.72
N GLY A 200 -9.89 -9.47 -4.54
CA GLY A 200 -9.31 -10.25 -5.62
C GLY A 200 -10.37 -10.94 -6.48
N LEU A 201 -11.31 -11.65 -5.84
CA LEU A 201 -12.48 -12.27 -6.48
C LEU A 201 -13.33 -11.25 -7.24
N LYS A 202 -13.64 -10.12 -6.61
CA LYS A 202 -14.39 -9.03 -7.25
C LYS A 202 -13.63 -8.48 -8.47
N LEU A 203 -12.31 -8.35 -8.39
CA LEU A 203 -11.50 -7.84 -9.49
C LEU A 203 -11.46 -8.82 -10.68
N VAL A 204 -11.26 -10.12 -10.41
CA VAL A 204 -11.31 -11.18 -11.44
C VAL A 204 -12.68 -11.23 -12.10
N THR A 205 -13.76 -11.24 -11.31
CA THR A 205 -15.13 -11.27 -11.84
C THR A 205 -15.50 -9.99 -12.61
N SER A 206 -14.92 -8.84 -12.24
CA SER A 206 -15.06 -7.58 -12.99
C SER A 206 -14.27 -7.53 -14.30
N ALA A 207 -13.34 -8.45 -14.51
CA ALA A 207 -12.62 -8.60 -15.78
C ALA A 207 -13.40 -9.45 -16.79
N ALA A 208 -14.32 -10.29 -16.30
CA ALA A 208 -15.16 -11.18 -17.10
C ALA A 208 -16.48 -10.54 -17.57
N LYS A 209 -16.78 -9.31 -17.12
CA LYS A 209 -17.91 -8.52 -17.62
C LYS A 209 -17.38 -7.46 -18.59
N PRO A 210 -17.89 -7.41 -19.84
CA PRO A 210 -17.51 -6.38 -20.81
C PRO A 210 -17.88 -4.97 -20.33
#